data_AF-A0A392LWX0-F1
#
_entry.id   AF-A0A392LWX0-F1
#
_cell.length_a   1.000
_cell.length_b   1.000
_cell.length_c   1.000
_cell.angle_alpha   90.00
_cell.angle_beta   90.00
_cell.angle_gamma   90.00
#
_symmetry.space_group_name_H-M   'P 1'
#
loop_
_entity.id
_entity.type
_entity.pdbx_description
1 polymer ?
#
loop_
_entity_poly.entity_id
_entity_poly.type
_entity_poly.pdbx_seq_one_letter_code
_entity_poly.pdbx_strand_id
1 'polypeptide(L)'
;ISELVCKAKELEETLNLQDAEQTLDSRCSCLKPVRNADDIHNNTRKAASREDSSDNFLYCPRAVDLHKEDFKHFQWHWSKAEPVIVSNVLESTSGLSWEPLVMWRAFRQIRNTKHKTLLDVKAIDCLDWCEGDINVNQFFTGYTKGRSDWLKWPQVLKLKDWPPSNLFEESLPRHCAEFISSLPYKEYTDPFKGVLNLAVKLPDGVLKPDMGPKTYIAYGFDQELGRGDSVTKLHCDMSDAVNVLTHIAQVELKPDSIYAIKKLTQKHLKQDKRELCLHGDDQDVETNVGVLDNSPSSINASDKQNSVRVMENEKGLCNGKANDDGLSSGSELKEGDSLDGALWDIFRREDVSKLEEYLKKHFREFRHVHCSPLKQVIHPIHDQTFYLTLEHKRKLKEECGIEPWTFIQKLGDAVFIPAGCPHQVRNLKSCIKVGLDFVSPENVGECFRLTEEFRKLPINHISAKDKLEVKKMTIYAMFDVITKLEKA
;
A
#
# COMPACT_ATOMS: atom_id res chain seq x y z
N ILE A 1 -3.14 -0.38 -36.26
CA ILE A 1 -4.17 -0.20 -35.21
C ILE A 1 -5.55 -0.10 -35.84
N SER A 2 -5.83 0.87 -36.74
CA SER A 2 -7.15 0.99 -37.37
C SER A 2 -7.62 -0.30 -38.05
N GLU A 3 -6.73 -1.01 -38.76
CA GLU A 3 -7.05 -2.31 -39.36
C GLU A 3 -7.42 -3.38 -38.31
N LEU A 4 -6.72 -3.44 -37.18
CA LEU A 4 -7.04 -4.38 -36.08
C LEU A 4 -8.41 -4.07 -35.48
N VAL A 5 -8.75 -2.78 -35.32
CA VAL A 5 -10.05 -2.36 -34.82
C VAL A 5 -11.16 -2.73 -35.80
N CYS A 6 -10.95 -2.53 -37.11
CA CYS A 6 -11.92 -2.95 -38.13
C CYS A 6 -12.15 -4.46 -38.08
N LYS A 7 -11.08 -5.26 -38.08
CA LYS A 7 -11.18 -6.74 -37.98
C LYS A 7 -11.87 -7.20 -36.70
N ALA A 8 -11.57 -6.59 -35.57
CA ALA A 8 -12.22 -6.93 -34.31
C ALA A 8 -13.75 -6.70 -34.38
N LYS A 9 -14.18 -5.57 -34.96
CA LYS A 9 -15.61 -5.27 -35.15
C LYS A 9 -16.30 -6.23 -36.11
N GLU A 10 -15.65 -6.55 -37.24
CA GLU A 10 -16.17 -7.54 -38.20
C GLU A 10 -16.36 -8.92 -37.55
N LEU A 11 -15.40 -9.35 -36.72
CA LEU A 11 -15.50 -10.61 -35.96
C LEU A 11 -16.58 -10.57 -34.88
N GLU A 12 -16.71 -9.45 -34.17
CA GLU A 12 -17.74 -9.25 -33.15
C GLU A 12 -19.16 -9.38 -33.73
N GLU A 13 -19.39 -8.75 -34.89
CA GLU A 13 -20.64 -8.86 -35.65
C GLU A 13 -20.87 -10.30 -36.15
N THR A 14 -19.82 -10.95 -36.68
CA THR A 14 -19.91 -12.32 -37.21
C THR A 14 -20.22 -13.35 -36.13
N LEU A 15 -19.66 -13.17 -34.93
CA LEU A 15 -19.79 -14.09 -33.80
C LEU A 15 -21.01 -13.81 -32.92
N ASN A 16 -21.84 -12.80 -33.24
CA ASN A 16 -22.97 -12.36 -32.43
C ASN A 16 -22.62 -12.21 -30.94
N LEU A 17 -21.47 -11.59 -30.63
CA LEU A 17 -21.02 -11.41 -29.23
C LEU A 17 -21.87 -10.41 -28.43
N GLN A 18 -22.94 -9.87 -29.02
CA GLN A 18 -23.87 -8.91 -28.40
C GLN A 18 -24.56 -9.44 -27.12
N ASP A 19 -24.62 -10.76 -26.92
CA ASP A 19 -25.17 -11.37 -25.69
C ASP A 19 -24.18 -11.41 -24.50
N ALA A 20 -22.92 -11.01 -24.69
CA ALA A 20 -21.89 -11.06 -23.64
C ALA A 20 -21.85 -9.81 -22.74
N GLU A 21 -22.40 -8.67 -23.19
CA GLU A 21 -22.64 -7.49 -22.36
C GLU A 21 -23.91 -7.69 -21.53
N GLN A 22 -23.92 -8.71 -20.66
CA GLN A 22 -24.88 -8.71 -19.57
C GLN A 22 -24.59 -7.47 -18.73
N THR A 23 -25.53 -6.53 -18.72
CA THR A 23 -25.46 -5.29 -17.96
C THR A 23 -25.05 -5.61 -16.52
N LEU A 24 -23.79 -5.34 -16.19
CA LEU A 24 -23.21 -5.43 -14.85
C LEU A 24 -23.85 -4.43 -13.85
N ASP A 25 -24.97 -3.83 -14.23
CA ASP A 25 -25.79 -2.91 -13.44
C ASP A 25 -26.76 -3.62 -12.50
N SER A 26 -27.03 -4.91 -12.70
CA SER A 26 -27.75 -5.69 -11.69
C SER A 26 -26.84 -5.95 -10.48
N ARG A 27 -27.34 -5.69 -9.27
CA ARG A 27 -26.66 -5.99 -7.99
C ARG A 27 -26.12 -7.42 -7.97
N CYS A 28 -24.84 -7.61 -7.63
CA CYS A 28 -24.25 -8.95 -7.48
C CYS A 28 -25.12 -9.81 -6.55
N SER A 29 -25.42 -11.05 -6.97
CA SER A 29 -26.17 -12.01 -6.16
C SER A 29 -25.46 -12.40 -4.85
N CYS A 30 -24.16 -12.13 -4.76
CA CYS A 30 -23.34 -12.26 -3.56
C CYS A 30 -23.64 -11.18 -2.48
N LEU A 31 -24.23 -10.05 -2.87
CA LEU A 31 -24.55 -8.91 -1.99
C LEU A 31 -26.00 -8.92 -1.51
N LYS A 32 -26.64 -10.08 -1.24
CA LYS A 32 -28.08 -10.13 -0.83
C LYS A 32 -28.35 -9.23 0.39
N PRO A 33 -29.54 -8.61 0.51
CA PRO A 33 -29.87 -7.78 1.68
C PRO A 33 -29.83 -8.64 2.96
N VAL A 34 -29.00 -8.23 3.92
CA VAL A 34 -28.89 -8.85 5.24
C VAL A 34 -30.24 -8.66 5.94
N ARG A 35 -30.99 -9.76 6.16
CA ARG A 35 -32.30 -9.71 6.84
C ARG A 35 -32.18 -9.96 8.34
N ASN A 36 -31.11 -10.62 8.79
CA ASN A 36 -30.83 -10.93 10.20
C ASN A 36 -29.33 -10.80 10.52
N ALA A 37 -28.98 -10.53 11.77
CA ALA A 37 -27.58 -10.39 12.23
C ALA A 37 -26.74 -11.69 12.12
N ASP A 38 -27.40 -12.84 11.96
CA ASP A 38 -26.78 -14.15 11.80
C ASP A 38 -26.59 -14.58 10.33
N ASP A 39 -27.09 -13.79 9.35
CA ASP A 39 -26.79 -13.99 7.91
C ASP A 39 -25.40 -13.41 7.60
N ILE A 40 -24.35 -14.05 8.15
CA ILE A 40 -22.98 -13.80 7.70
C ILE A 40 -22.88 -14.43 6.30
N HIS A 41 -22.94 -13.61 5.26
CA HIS A 41 -22.69 -14.07 3.89
C HIS A 41 -21.30 -14.71 3.83
N ASN A 42 -21.25 -16.01 3.53
CA ASN A 42 -20.02 -16.82 3.57
C ASN A 42 -18.87 -16.27 2.71
N ASN A 43 -19.13 -15.36 1.77
CA ASN A 43 -18.16 -14.80 0.84
C ASN A 43 -18.10 -13.25 0.84
N THR A 44 -18.44 -12.56 1.93
CA THR A 44 -18.22 -11.10 2.02
C THR A 44 -17.55 -10.68 3.32
N ARG A 45 -16.84 -9.55 3.30
CA ARG A 45 -16.15 -8.97 4.45
C ARG A 45 -16.50 -7.49 4.57
N LYS A 46 -17.07 -7.08 5.70
CA LYS A 46 -17.33 -5.65 5.96
C LYS A 46 -16.00 -4.91 6.03
N ALA A 47 -15.86 -3.84 5.26
CA ALA A 47 -14.65 -3.02 5.21
C ALA A 47 -14.92 -1.51 5.33
N ALA A 48 -16.16 -1.06 5.22
CA ALA A 48 -16.53 0.35 5.42
C ALA A 48 -17.91 0.49 6.09
N SER A 49 -18.26 1.71 6.47
CA SER A 49 -19.54 2.11 7.08
C SER A 49 -19.99 3.48 6.54
N ARG A 50 -20.17 3.56 5.22
CA ARG A 50 -20.75 4.70 4.51
C ARG A 50 -22.27 4.63 4.51
N GLU A 51 -22.92 5.79 4.61
CA GLU A 51 -24.38 5.92 4.50
C GLU A 51 -24.82 5.59 3.06
N ASP A 52 -25.90 4.83 2.91
CA ASP A 52 -26.55 4.50 1.63
C ASP A 52 -25.68 3.83 0.55
N SER A 53 -24.54 3.23 0.91
CA SER A 53 -23.67 2.52 -0.04
C SER A 53 -23.74 1.00 0.08
N SER A 54 -23.81 0.32 -1.07
CA SER A 54 -23.68 -1.14 -1.16
C SER A 54 -22.23 -1.64 -1.15
N ASP A 55 -21.25 -0.75 -1.35
CA ASP A 55 -19.82 -1.08 -1.42
C ASP A 55 -19.15 -1.25 -0.04
N ASN A 56 -19.93 -1.24 1.04
CA ASN A 56 -19.43 -1.40 2.41
C ASN A 56 -18.88 -2.81 2.71
N PHE A 57 -19.24 -3.79 1.88
CA PHE A 57 -18.84 -5.18 1.99
C PHE A 57 -18.04 -5.58 0.76
N LEU A 58 -16.79 -5.99 0.96
CA LEU A 58 -15.95 -6.53 -0.10
C LEU A 58 -16.29 -7.99 -0.36
N TYR A 59 -16.18 -8.42 -1.61
CA TYR A 59 -16.26 -9.83 -1.97
C TYR A 59 -15.03 -10.56 -1.41
N CYS A 60 -15.30 -11.61 -0.64
CA CYS A 60 -14.32 -12.32 0.16
C CYS A 60 -14.52 -13.85 0.14
N PRO A 61 -14.35 -14.52 -1.01
CA PRO A 61 -14.49 -15.97 -1.09
C PRO A 61 -13.33 -16.72 -0.42
N ARG A 62 -13.50 -18.03 -0.21
CA ARG A 62 -12.44 -18.95 0.23
C ARG A 62 -11.84 -19.67 -0.98
N ALA A 63 -10.52 -19.80 -1.02
CA ALA A 63 -9.80 -20.38 -2.16
C ALA A 63 -10.23 -21.82 -2.50
N VAL A 64 -10.53 -22.63 -1.48
CA VAL A 64 -10.93 -24.04 -1.63
C VAL A 64 -12.35 -24.22 -2.16
N ASP A 65 -13.17 -23.17 -2.09
CA ASP A 65 -14.60 -23.19 -2.45
C ASP A 65 -14.87 -22.49 -3.80
N LEU A 66 -13.82 -22.12 -4.56
CA LEU A 66 -13.98 -21.37 -5.81
C LEU A 66 -14.63 -22.23 -6.92
N HIS A 67 -15.85 -21.84 -7.30
CA HIS A 67 -16.61 -22.40 -8.41
C HIS A 67 -16.60 -21.48 -9.65
N LYS A 68 -17.11 -21.98 -10.78
CA LYS A 68 -17.23 -21.18 -12.01
C LYS A 68 -18.06 -19.90 -11.83
N GLU A 69 -19.02 -19.90 -10.91
CA GLU A 69 -19.85 -18.73 -10.60
C GLU A 69 -19.06 -17.63 -9.88
N ASP A 70 -18.09 -18.00 -9.03
CA ASP A 70 -17.21 -17.06 -8.32
C ASP A 70 -16.32 -16.26 -9.27
N PHE A 71 -16.01 -16.82 -10.45
CA PHE A 71 -15.34 -16.08 -11.50
C PHE A 71 -16.17 -14.88 -11.98
N LYS A 72 -17.49 -15.05 -12.15
CA LYS A 72 -18.39 -13.95 -12.54
C LYS A 72 -18.54 -12.93 -11.42
N HIS A 73 -18.55 -13.37 -10.16
CA HIS A 73 -18.55 -12.46 -9.01
C HIS A 73 -17.28 -11.61 -8.99
N PHE A 74 -16.11 -12.25 -9.14
CA PHE A 74 -14.85 -11.53 -9.25
C PHE A 74 -14.89 -10.48 -10.35
N GLN A 75 -15.25 -10.85 -11.59
CA GLN A 75 -15.33 -9.91 -12.71
C GLN A 75 -16.30 -8.75 -12.46
N TRP A 76 -17.45 -9.02 -11.82
CA TRP A 76 -18.41 -7.98 -11.47
C TRP A 76 -17.79 -6.95 -10.52
N HIS A 77 -17.21 -7.39 -9.41
CA HIS A 77 -16.56 -6.51 -8.44
C HIS A 77 -15.34 -5.79 -9.03
N TRP A 78 -14.54 -6.52 -9.81
CA TRP A 78 -13.34 -6.00 -10.46
C TRP A 78 -13.65 -4.89 -11.46
N SER A 79 -14.73 -5.03 -12.24
CA SER A 79 -15.21 -4.02 -13.19
C SER A 79 -15.65 -2.71 -12.51
N LYS A 80 -16.04 -2.76 -11.22
CA LYS A 80 -16.42 -1.60 -10.41
C LYS A 80 -15.24 -1.02 -9.64
N ALA A 81 -14.02 -1.52 -9.86
CA ALA A 81 -12.82 -1.16 -9.12
C ALA A 81 -12.95 -1.41 -7.60
N GLU A 82 -13.66 -2.47 -7.22
CA GLU A 82 -13.77 -2.91 -5.83
C GLU A 82 -12.67 -3.95 -5.52
N PRO A 83 -11.93 -3.79 -4.40
CA PRO A 83 -10.96 -4.79 -3.96
C PRO A 83 -11.64 -6.14 -3.67
N VAL A 84 -10.91 -7.22 -3.93
CA VAL A 84 -11.36 -8.58 -3.63
C VAL A 84 -10.37 -9.26 -2.70
N ILE A 85 -10.87 -10.05 -1.74
CA ILE A 85 -10.03 -10.79 -0.80
C ILE A 85 -10.30 -12.28 -0.95
N VAL A 86 -9.37 -13.06 -1.48
CA VAL A 86 -9.51 -14.52 -1.48
C VAL A 86 -8.80 -15.08 -0.25
N SER A 87 -9.54 -15.71 0.64
CA SER A 87 -9.00 -16.24 1.89
C SER A 87 -8.44 -17.66 1.73
N ASN A 88 -7.47 -18.01 2.59
CA ASN A 88 -6.84 -19.33 2.68
C ASN A 88 -6.18 -19.83 1.39
N VAL A 89 -5.55 -18.97 0.60
CA VAL A 89 -4.90 -19.37 -0.67
C VAL A 89 -3.66 -20.25 -0.49
N LEU A 90 -3.11 -20.33 0.72
CA LEU A 90 -1.96 -21.20 1.01
C LEU A 90 -2.36 -22.65 1.26
N GLU A 91 -3.65 -22.94 1.50
CA GLU A 91 -4.14 -24.32 1.67
C GLU A 91 -4.11 -25.09 0.33
N SER A 92 -4.06 -24.38 -0.81
CA SER A 92 -4.03 -24.98 -2.14
C SER A 92 -2.61 -25.23 -2.68
N THR A 93 -1.56 -24.95 -1.89
CA THR A 93 -0.17 -25.03 -2.33
C THR A 93 0.55 -26.30 -1.82
N SER A 94 1.83 -26.45 -2.19
CA SER A 94 2.64 -27.62 -1.79
C SER A 94 3.14 -27.57 -0.33
N GLY A 95 2.92 -26.45 0.37
CA GLY A 95 3.28 -26.26 1.77
C GLY A 95 4.73 -25.83 1.98
N LEU A 96 5.34 -25.12 1.02
CA LEU A 96 6.69 -24.58 1.18
C LEU A 96 6.71 -23.54 2.30
N SER A 97 7.65 -23.69 3.22
CA SER A 97 7.77 -22.81 4.38
C SER A 97 8.32 -21.43 4.02
N TRP A 98 7.63 -20.40 4.54
CA TRP A 98 8.02 -18.99 4.49
C TRP A 98 8.63 -18.51 5.82
N GLU A 99 8.99 -19.44 6.71
CA GLU A 99 9.58 -19.13 8.01
C GLU A 99 10.84 -18.26 7.89
N PRO A 100 11.08 -17.28 8.79
CA PRO A 100 12.21 -16.36 8.75
C PRO A 100 13.58 -17.01 8.57
N LEU A 101 13.80 -18.17 9.20
CA LEU A 101 15.07 -18.91 9.06
C LEU A 101 15.19 -19.63 7.71
N VAL A 102 14.07 -20.03 7.10
CA VAL A 102 14.04 -20.59 5.74
C VAL A 102 14.34 -19.47 4.75
N MET A 103 13.67 -18.32 4.87
CA MET A 103 13.94 -17.15 4.05
C MET A 103 15.39 -16.68 4.20
N TRP A 104 15.90 -16.55 5.43
CA TRP A 104 17.31 -16.21 5.68
C TRP A 104 18.30 -17.15 4.96
N ARG A 105 18.06 -18.47 5.01
CA ARG A 105 18.91 -19.45 4.32
C ARG A 105 18.84 -19.26 2.80
N ALA A 106 17.65 -19.01 2.27
CA ALA A 106 17.47 -18.76 0.85
C ALA A 106 18.20 -17.48 0.40
N PHE A 107 18.12 -16.41 1.17
CA PHE A 107 18.87 -15.16 0.92
C PHE A 107 20.39 -15.38 0.92
N ARG A 108 20.92 -16.17 1.86
CA ARG A 108 22.36 -16.45 1.95
C ARG A 108 22.91 -17.20 0.75
N GLN A 109 22.11 -18.01 0.08
CA GLN A 109 22.57 -18.80 -1.07
C GLN A 109 22.79 -17.95 -2.33
N ILE A 110 22.33 -16.69 -2.33
CA ILE A 110 22.47 -15.75 -3.44
C ILE A 110 23.89 -15.16 -3.44
N ARG A 111 24.51 -15.10 -4.63
CA ARG A 111 25.85 -14.55 -4.85
C ARG A 111 25.76 -13.03 -5.11
N ASN A 112 26.65 -12.24 -4.52
CA ASN A 112 26.75 -10.79 -4.73
C ASN A 112 28.06 -10.46 -5.47
N THR A 113 28.11 -9.36 -6.24
CA THR A 113 29.32 -8.89 -6.93
C THR A 113 30.48 -8.54 -5.98
N LYS A 114 30.18 -8.13 -4.74
CA LYS A 114 31.18 -7.83 -3.71
C LYS A 114 31.55 -9.01 -2.82
N HIS A 115 30.64 -9.99 -2.65
CA HIS A 115 30.81 -11.14 -1.76
C HIS A 115 30.20 -12.40 -2.36
N LYS A 116 30.87 -13.56 -2.18
CA LYS A 116 30.34 -14.87 -2.62
C LYS A 116 28.96 -15.22 -2.02
N THR A 117 28.53 -14.52 -0.97
CA THR A 117 27.30 -14.73 -0.20
C THR A 117 26.69 -13.35 0.10
N LEU A 118 25.39 -13.17 -0.10
CA LEU A 118 24.68 -11.97 0.36
C LEU A 118 24.62 -11.98 1.90
N LEU A 119 25.40 -11.10 2.54
CA LEU A 119 25.45 -10.98 4.00
C LEU A 119 24.59 -9.84 4.53
N ASP A 120 24.50 -8.75 3.78
CA ASP A 120 23.77 -7.54 4.15
C ASP A 120 22.74 -7.16 3.09
N VAL A 121 21.63 -6.59 3.54
CA VAL A 121 20.52 -6.11 2.72
C VAL A 121 20.18 -4.67 3.10
N LYS A 122 19.58 -3.93 2.17
CA LYS A 122 19.05 -2.60 2.46
C LYS A 122 17.70 -2.71 3.15
N ALA A 123 17.58 -2.03 4.29
CA ALA A 123 16.34 -1.88 5.01
C ALA A 123 16.03 -0.39 5.22
N ILE A 124 14.74 -0.07 5.28
CA ILE A 124 14.22 1.24 5.63
C ILE A 124 13.75 1.17 7.08
N ASP A 125 14.14 2.15 7.91
CA ASP A 125 13.51 2.35 9.20
C ASP A 125 12.21 3.14 9.00
N CYS A 126 11.08 2.54 9.38
CA CYS A 126 9.77 3.11 9.12
C CYS A 126 9.49 4.38 9.94
N LEU A 127 10.25 4.66 11.00
CA LEU A 127 10.12 5.88 11.80
C LEU A 127 10.55 7.14 11.04
N ASP A 128 11.69 7.07 10.36
CA ASP A 128 12.35 8.21 9.74
C ASP A 128 12.60 8.03 8.24
N TRP A 129 12.17 6.92 7.67
CA TRP A 129 12.30 6.57 6.25
C TRP A 129 13.74 6.56 5.73
N CYS A 130 14.73 6.42 6.62
CA CYS A 130 16.13 6.35 6.25
C CYS A 130 16.54 4.93 5.88
N GLU A 131 17.39 4.83 4.85
CA GLU A 131 17.93 3.55 4.38
C GLU A 131 19.23 3.22 5.11
N GLY A 132 19.34 1.98 5.57
CA GLY A 132 20.54 1.44 6.20
C GLY A 132 20.83 0.03 5.71
N ASP A 133 22.11 -0.35 5.73
CA ASP A 133 22.51 -1.73 5.50
C ASP A 133 22.38 -2.53 6.82
N ILE A 134 21.78 -3.71 6.75
CA ILE A 134 21.62 -4.62 7.89
C ILE A 134 21.97 -6.05 7.49
N ASN A 135 22.66 -6.76 8.38
CA ASN A 135 22.92 -8.17 8.18
C ASN A 135 21.63 -8.98 8.09
N VAL A 136 21.49 -9.84 7.09
CA VAL A 136 20.25 -10.59 6.82
C VAL A 136 19.83 -11.43 8.05
N ASN A 137 20.80 -12.05 8.75
CA ASN A 137 20.48 -12.81 9.96
C ASN A 137 19.95 -11.90 11.08
N GLN A 138 20.56 -10.73 11.26
CA GLN A 138 20.11 -9.76 12.25
C GLN A 138 18.72 -9.20 11.91
N PHE A 139 18.42 -9.03 10.61
CA PHE A 139 17.11 -8.62 10.16
C PHE A 139 16.04 -9.67 10.49
N PHE A 140 16.22 -10.95 10.15
CA PHE A 140 15.23 -11.99 10.46
C PHE A 140 15.18 -12.36 11.95
N THR A 141 16.27 -12.18 12.69
CA THR A 141 16.25 -12.28 14.16
C THR A 141 15.40 -11.16 14.75
N GLY A 142 15.54 -9.92 14.24
CA GLY A 142 14.73 -8.79 14.66
C GLY A 142 13.25 -8.93 14.28
N TYR A 143 12.98 -9.52 13.12
CA TYR A 143 11.62 -9.82 12.65
C TYR A 143 10.85 -10.69 13.64
N THR A 144 11.51 -11.68 14.24
CA THR A 144 10.90 -12.64 15.17
C THR A 144 10.95 -12.19 16.63
N LYS A 145 12.04 -11.53 17.05
CA LYS A 145 12.28 -11.21 18.47
C LYS A 145 12.04 -9.73 18.83
N GLY A 146 11.80 -8.89 17.83
CA GLY A 146 11.75 -7.44 17.99
C GLY A 146 13.14 -6.79 18.12
N ARG A 147 13.17 -5.48 17.89
CA ARG A 147 14.34 -4.60 18.07
C ARG A 147 13.88 -3.27 18.64
N SER A 148 14.78 -2.58 19.33
CA SER A 148 14.53 -1.23 19.84
C SER A 148 15.76 -0.35 19.63
N ASP A 149 15.53 0.94 19.46
CA ASP A 149 16.59 1.94 19.37
C ASP A 149 17.19 2.27 20.74
N TRP A 150 18.08 3.27 20.79
CA TRP A 150 18.72 3.73 22.02
C TRP A 150 17.74 4.40 23.01
N LEU A 151 16.58 4.87 22.56
CA LEU A 151 15.51 5.43 23.39
C LEU A 151 14.48 4.38 23.83
N LYS A 152 14.70 3.09 23.49
CA LYS A 152 13.76 1.99 23.69
C LYS A 152 12.48 2.12 22.85
N TRP A 153 12.49 2.96 21.81
CA TRP A 153 11.45 2.97 20.79
C TRP A 153 11.55 1.69 19.94
N PRO A 154 10.43 1.01 19.64
CA PRO A 154 10.46 -0.19 18.82
C PRO A 154 10.82 0.18 17.38
N GLN A 155 11.85 -0.47 16.84
CA GLN A 155 12.22 -0.28 15.44
C GLN A 155 11.28 -1.09 14.56
N VAL A 156 10.73 -0.46 13.52
CA VAL A 156 9.99 -1.13 12.46
C VAL A 156 10.84 -1.05 11.21
N LEU A 157 11.45 -2.17 10.80
CA LEU A 157 12.28 -2.23 9.61
C LEU A 157 11.52 -2.90 8.48
N LYS A 158 11.67 -2.38 7.26
CA LYS A 158 11.19 -2.95 6.00
C LYS A 158 12.35 -3.23 5.07
N LEU A 159 12.41 -4.41 4.45
CA LEU A 159 13.36 -4.66 3.37
C LEU A 159 13.01 -3.82 2.15
N LYS A 160 14.03 -3.19 1.56
CA LYS A 160 13.89 -2.40 0.35
C LYS A 160 14.15 -3.26 -0.89
N ASP A 161 13.19 -3.24 -1.82
CA ASP A 161 13.31 -3.77 -3.19
C ASP A 161 13.97 -5.16 -3.26
N TRP A 162 13.48 -6.08 -2.42
CA TRP A 162 14.03 -7.44 -2.37
C TRP A 162 13.03 -8.47 -2.91
N PRO A 163 13.48 -9.44 -3.73
CA PRO A 163 14.75 -9.40 -4.45
C PRO A 163 14.79 -8.22 -5.43
N PRO A 164 15.98 -7.73 -5.82
CA PRO A 164 16.09 -6.69 -6.84
C PRO A 164 15.34 -7.13 -8.10
N SER A 165 14.66 -6.19 -8.76
CA SER A 165 13.76 -6.43 -9.89
C SER A 165 14.33 -7.42 -10.92
N ASN A 166 13.45 -8.26 -11.48
CA ASN A 166 13.73 -9.32 -12.46
C ASN A 166 14.38 -10.61 -11.91
N LEU A 167 14.68 -10.69 -10.61
CA LEU A 167 15.42 -11.83 -10.06
C LEU A 167 14.61 -12.70 -9.09
N PHE A 168 13.29 -12.55 -8.95
CA PHE A 168 12.54 -13.36 -8.00
C PHE A 168 12.61 -14.86 -8.31
N GLU A 169 12.32 -15.22 -9.56
CA GLU A 169 12.41 -16.60 -10.02
C GLU A 169 13.86 -17.12 -9.96
N GLU A 170 14.84 -16.29 -10.27
CA GLU A 170 16.26 -16.68 -10.21
C GLU A 170 16.78 -16.82 -8.77
N SER A 171 16.34 -15.93 -7.87
CA SER A 171 16.80 -15.84 -6.48
C SER A 171 16.11 -16.84 -5.59
N LEU A 172 14.82 -17.08 -5.80
CA LEU A 172 13.96 -17.95 -5.00
C LEU A 172 13.04 -18.82 -5.88
N PRO A 173 13.58 -19.71 -6.73
CA PRO A 173 12.77 -20.45 -7.70
C PRO A 173 11.67 -21.31 -7.06
N ARG A 174 11.96 -21.92 -5.90
CA ARG A 174 10.97 -22.74 -5.17
C ARG A 174 9.85 -21.90 -4.59
N HIS A 175 10.18 -20.77 -3.96
CA HIS A 175 9.19 -19.84 -3.42
C HIS A 175 8.39 -19.14 -4.52
N CYS A 176 9.00 -18.90 -5.68
CA CYS A 176 8.31 -18.39 -6.87
C CYS A 176 7.23 -19.38 -7.35
N ALA A 177 7.61 -20.65 -7.53
CA ALA A 177 6.67 -21.69 -7.91
C ALA A 177 5.54 -21.88 -6.88
N GLU A 178 5.88 -21.87 -5.59
CA GLU A 178 4.89 -21.95 -4.51
C GLU A 178 3.90 -20.77 -4.58
N PHE A 179 4.40 -19.54 -4.68
CA PHE A 179 3.57 -18.35 -4.75
C PHE A 179 2.66 -18.35 -5.99
N ILE A 180 3.19 -18.65 -7.17
CA ILE A 180 2.37 -18.73 -8.39
C ILE A 180 1.34 -19.86 -8.31
N SER A 181 1.66 -20.95 -7.60
CA SER A 181 0.70 -22.02 -7.35
C SER A 181 -0.48 -21.54 -6.49
N SER A 182 -0.24 -20.63 -5.54
CA SER A 182 -1.23 -20.10 -4.60
C SER A 182 -2.17 -19.05 -5.20
N LEU A 183 -1.82 -18.45 -6.34
CA LEU A 183 -2.61 -17.35 -6.89
C LEU A 183 -4.01 -17.82 -7.35
N PRO A 184 -5.10 -17.21 -6.86
CA PRO A 184 -6.45 -17.48 -7.36
C PRO A 184 -6.72 -16.67 -8.64
N TYR A 185 -7.78 -17.01 -9.37
CA TYR A 185 -8.15 -16.37 -10.64
C TYR A 185 -7.00 -16.33 -11.65
N LYS A 186 -6.42 -17.51 -11.95
CA LYS A 186 -5.22 -17.67 -12.79
C LYS A 186 -5.39 -17.13 -14.20
N GLU A 187 -6.62 -16.98 -14.67
CA GLU A 187 -6.95 -16.29 -15.90
C GLU A 187 -6.38 -14.86 -15.92
N TYR A 188 -6.36 -14.19 -14.75
CA TYR A 188 -5.80 -12.85 -14.53
C TYR A 188 -4.40 -12.89 -13.92
N THR A 189 -4.16 -13.78 -12.95
CA THR A 189 -2.98 -13.71 -12.09
C THR A 189 -1.83 -14.61 -12.53
N ASP A 190 -2.02 -15.56 -13.44
CA ASP A 190 -0.91 -16.37 -13.94
C ASP A 190 0.03 -15.51 -14.79
N PRO A 191 1.30 -15.29 -14.37
CA PRO A 191 2.23 -14.41 -15.07
C PRO A 191 2.81 -15.01 -16.36
N PHE A 192 2.46 -16.26 -16.68
CA PHE A 192 2.95 -16.96 -17.87
C PHE A 192 1.84 -17.31 -18.84
N LYS A 193 0.66 -17.65 -18.33
CA LYS A 193 -0.44 -18.23 -19.11
C LYS A 193 -1.79 -17.53 -18.92
N GLY A 194 -1.85 -16.48 -18.10
CA GLY A 194 -3.07 -15.74 -17.83
C GLY A 194 -3.73 -15.26 -19.12
N VAL A 195 -4.90 -15.83 -19.44
CA VAL A 195 -5.59 -15.53 -20.71
C VAL A 195 -6.10 -14.08 -20.77
N LEU A 196 -6.48 -13.53 -19.61
CA LEU A 196 -6.93 -12.16 -19.40
C LEU A 196 -5.83 -11.26 -18.81
N ASN A 197 -4.62 -11.78 -18.57
CA ASN A 197 -3.48 -10.96 -18.22
C ASN A 197 -2.85 -10.38 -19.49
N LEU A 198 -3.01 -9.08 -19.72
CA LEU A 198 -2.46 -8.41 -20.90
C LEU A 198 -0.92 -8.37 -20.87
N ALA A 199 -0.30 -8.45 -19.69
CA ALA A 199 1.15 -8.43 -19.55
C ALA A 199 1.83 -9.64 -20.21
N VAL A 200 1.18 -10.80 -20.23
CA VAL A 200 1.74 -12.05 -20.79
C VAL A 200 1.65 -12.10 -22.33
N LYS A 201 0.96 -11.12 -22.94
CA LYS A 201 0.77 -11.05 -24.40
C LYS A 201 1.93 -10.41 -25.13
N LEU A 202 2.85 -9.77 -24.41
CA LEU A 202 4.06 -9.21 -25.01
C LEU A 202 4.96 -10.35 -25.52
N PRO A 203 5.38 -10.31 -26.80
CA PRO A 203 6.22 -11.36 -27.38
C PRO A 203 7.62 -11.36 -26.78
N ASP A 204 8.30 -12.49 -26.94
CA ASP A 204 9.69 -12.62 -26.53
C ASP A 204 10.59 -11.71 -27.39
N GLY A 205 11.56 -11.07 -26.74
CA GLY A 205 12.46 -10.09 -27.37
C GLY A 205 12.02 -8.63 -27.25
N VAL A 206 10.79 -8.35 -26.78
CA VAL A 206 10.40 -7.00 -26.31
C VAL A 206 10.84 -6.83 -24.87
N LEU A 207 11.31 -5.63 -24.52
CA LEU A 207 11.61 -5.29 -23.13
C LEU A 207 10.32 -5.32 -22.30
N LYS A 208 10.12 -6.38 -21.52
CA LYS A 208 8.95 -6.52 -20.65
C LYS A 208 9.15 -5.63 -19.41
N PRO A 209 8.12 -4.89 -18.95
CA PRO A 209 8.19 -4.18 -17.67
C PRO A 209 8.30 -5.20 -16.52
N ASP A 210 8.86 -4.76 -15.39
CA ASP A 210 9.02 -5.60 -14.19
C ASP A 210 7.69 -5.79 -13.47
N MET A 211 6.93 -6.77 -13.94
CA MET A 211 5.66 -7.21 -13.37
C MET A 211 5.77 -8.57 -12.66
N GLY A 212 7.00 -9.00 -12.36
CA GLY A 212 7.23 -10.27 -11.68
C GLY A 212 6.89 -10.20 -10.18
N PRO A 213 6.87 -11.35 -9.48
CA PRO A 213 6.63 -11.37 -8.04
C PRO A 213 7.63 -10.52 -7.26
N LYS A 214 7.14 -9.78 -6.26
CA LYS A 214 7.96 -8.94 -5.35
C LYS A 214 7.66 -9.30 -3.89
N THR A 215 8.69 -9.36 -3.05
CA THR A 215 8.50 -9.61 -1.60
C THR A 215 8.48 -8.33 -0.79
N TYR A 216 7.55 -8.29 0.16
CA TYR A 216 7.41 -7.21 1.14
C TYR A 216 7.59 -7.82 2.53
N ILE A 217 8.81 -7.71 3.06
CA ILE A 217 9.17 -8.22 4.38
C ILE A 217 9.37 -7.04 5.31
N ALA A 218 8.53 -6.93 6.33
CA ALA A 218 8.62 -5.84 7.29
C ALA A 218 8.17 -6.27 8.68
N TYR A 219 8.67 -5.56 9.69
CA TYR A 219 8.26 -5.76 11.08
C TYR A 219 6.84 -5.19 11.30
N GLY A 220 6.26 -5.42 12.46
CA GLY A 220 4.93 -4.90 12.80
C GLY A 220 4.61 -5.00 14.28
N PHE A 221 3.69 -4.15 14.73
CA PHE A 221 3.17 -4.13 16.09
C PHE A 221 1.67 -3.83 16.05
N ASP A 222 0.94 -4.46 16.97
CA ASP A 222 -0.52 -4.36 17.02
C ASP A 222 -0.98 -2.94 17.37
N GLN A 223 -0.27 -2.27 18.27
CA GLN A 223 -0.56 -0.91 18.72
C GLN A 223 -0.18 0.14 17.66
N GLU A 224 -1.06 1.12 17.41
CA GLU A 224 -0.71 2.32 16.63
C GLU A 224 0.11 3.28 17.51
N LEU A 225 1.36 3.54 17.13
CA LEU A 225 2.29 4.37 17.91
C LEU A 225 2.23 5.87 17.54
N GLY A 226 1.59 6.19 16.41
CA GLY A 226 1.45 7.52 15.82
C GLY A 226 2.63 7.96 14.93
N ARG A 227 3.80 7.32 15.06
CA ARG A 227 4.99 7.53 14.22
C ARG A 227 5.70 6.21 13.99
N GLY A 228 6.13 5.94 12.77
CA GLY A 228 6.84 4.70 12.43
C GLY A 228 5.97 3.46 12.22
N ASP A 229 4.65 3.65 12.19
CA ASP A 229 3.67 2.57 12.01
C ASP A 229 3.52 2.10 10.56
N SER A 230 3.77 2.99 9.60
CA SER A 230 3.55 2.71 8.18
C SER A 230 4.66 1.80 7.65
N VAL A 231 4.31 0.63 7.14
CA VAL A 231 5.25 -0.20 6.35
C VAL A 231 5.09 0.07 4.85
N THR A 232 3.90 0.48 4.44
CA THR A 232 3.62 0.96 3.10
C THR A 232 2.82 2.24 3.23
N LYS A 233 3.43 3.36 2.84
CA LYS A 233 2.79 4.67 2.78
C LYS A 233 1.74 4.69 1.66
N LEU A 234 0.82 5.65 1.74
CA LEU A 234 -0.21 5.86 0.73
C LEU A 234 0.43 6.02 -0.64
N HIS A 235 0.04 5.15 -1.56
CA HIS A 235 0.48 5.15 -2.95
C HIS A 235 -0.61 4.54 -3.82
N CYS A 236 -0.40 4.58 -5.14
CA CYS A 236 -1.31 4.00 -6.11
C CYS A 236 -0.49 3.26 -7.17
N ASP A 237 -0.87 2.01 -7.44
CA ASP A 237 -0.17 1.18 -8.43
C ASP A 237 -0.64 1.52 -9.85
N MET A 238 0.31 1.47 -10.79
CA MET A 238 0.04 1.71 -12.22
C MET A 238 -0.74 0.58 -12.88
N SER A 239 -0.68 -0.61 -12.29
CA SER A 239 -1.30 -1.84 -12.76
C SER A 239 -2.21 -2.42 -11.69
N ASP A 240 -2.91 -3.49 -12.04
CA ASP A 240 -3.56 -4.31 -11.05
C ASP A 240 -2.51 -5.07 -10.23
N ALA A 241 -2.86 -5.42 -9.00
CA ALA A 241 -1.98 -6.16 -8.12
C ALA A 241 -2.73 -7.21 -7.30
N VAL A 242 -2.05 -8.31 -6.97
CA VAL A 242 -2.49 -9.28 -5.96
C VAL A 242 -1.39 -9.47 -4.92
N ASN A 243 -1.75 -9.38 -3.64
CA ASN A 243 -0.82 -9.48 -2.52
C ASN A 243 -1.22 -10.62 -1.56
N VAL A 244 -0.35 -11.61 -1.41
CA VAL A 244 -0.56 -12.77 -0.54
C VAL A 244 0.27 -12.63 0.74
N LEU A 245 -0.37 -12.73 1.91
CA LEU A 245 0.31 -12.78 3.20
C LEU A 245 0.76 -14.22 3.48
N THR A 246 2.06 -14.47 3.37
CA THR A 246 2.63 -15.83 3.42
C THR A 246 3.18 -16.22 4.78
N HIS A 247 3.50 -15.26 5.65
CA HIS A 247 3.97 -15.52 7.00
C HIS A 247 3.72 -14.32 7.94
N ILE A 248 3.44 -14.62 9.21
CA ILE A 248 3.32 -13.65 10.30
C ILE A 248 4.18 -14.07 11.51
N ALA A 249 4.74 -13.12 12.23
CA ALA A 249 5.35 -13.34 13.55
C ALA A 249 4.95 -12.25 14.54
N GLN A 250 4.38 -12.69 15.66
CA GLN A 250 4.05 -11.78 16.76
C GLN A 250 5.31 -11.45 17.56
N VAL A 251 5.46 -10.17 17.90
CA VAL A 251 6.53 -9.67 18.75
C VAL A 251 5.92 -9.05 20.00
N GLU A 252 6.27 -9.61 21.15
CA GLU A 252 5.83 -9.07 22.45
C GLU A 252 6.74 -7.92 22.89
N LEU A 253 6.12 -6.79 23.24
CA LEU A 253 6.84 -5.65 23.80
C LEU A 253 7.14 -5.89 25.28
N LYS A 254 8.40 -5.67 25.66
CA LYS A 254 8.81 -5.76 27.07
C LYS A 254 8.19 -4.64 27.91
N PRO A 255 7.90 -4.85 29.22
CA PRO A 255 7.31 -3.82 30.08
C PRO A 255 8.07 -2.48 30.09
N ASP A 256 9.40 -2.51 30.17
CA ASP A 256 10.24 -1.31 30.12
C ASP A 256 10.09 -0.55 28.80
N SER A 257 9.96 -1.28 27.68
CA SER A 257 9.72 -0.69 26.37
C SER A 257 8.34 -0.05 26.30
N ILE A 258 7.30 -0.68 26.85
CA ILE A 258 5.93 -0.13 26.89
C ILE A 258 5.91 1.22 27.64
N TYR A 259 6.60 1.31 28.78
CA TYR A 259 6.71 2.57 29.52
C TYR A 259 7.42 3.66 28.70
N ALA A 260 8.54 3.32 28.06
CA ALA A 260 9.28 4.25 27.20
C ALA A 260 8.45 4.73 26.01
N ILE A 261 7.73 3.82 25.34
CA ILE A 261 6.83 4.12 24.23
C ILE A 261 5.77 5.13 24.66
N LYS A 262 5.02 4.87 25.75
CA LYS A 262 3.99 5.80 26.24
C LYS A 262 4.53 7.21 26.48
N LYS A 263 5.71 7.31 27.10
CA LYS A 263 6.38 8.58 27.37
C LYS A 263 6.81 9.29 26.08
N LEU A 264 7.34 8.56 25.11
CA LEU A 264 7.81 9.10 23.83
C LEU A 264 6.64 9.51 22.92
N THR A 265 5.57 8.73 22.84
CA THR A 265 4.35 9.08 22.10
C THR A 265 3.78 10.42 22.59
N GLN A 266 3.71 10.64 23.91
CA GLN A 266 3.29 11.94 24.45
C GLN A 266 4.23 13.09 24.06
N LYS A 267 5.54 12.85 24.01
CA LYS A 267 6.52 13.86 23.55
C LYS A 267 6.35 14.15 22.06
N HIS A 268 6.16 13.13 21.23
CA HIS A 268 5.89 13.25 19.80
C HIS A 268 4.63 14.09 19.57
N LEU A 269 3.52 13.76 20.23
CA LEU A 269 2.26 14.53 20.13
C LEU A 269 2.43 16.01 20.52
N LYS A 270 3.21 16.31 21.57
CA LYS A 270 3.52 17.70 21.97
C LYS A 270 4.37 18.41 20.93
N GLN A 271 5.35 17.71 20.34
CA GLN A 271 6.17 18.23 19.26
C GLN A 271 5.33 18.54 18.02
N ASP A 272 4.45 17.61 17.60
CA ASP A 272 3.56 17.78 16.45
C ASP A 272 2.69 19.03 16.61
N LYS A 273 2.04 19.19 17.78
CA LYS A 273 1.23 20.38 18.08
C LYS A 273 2.05 21.67 18.00
N ARG A 274 3.25 21.69 18.59
CA ARG A 274 4.12 22.88 18.57
C ARG A 274 4.53 23.25 17.15
N GLU A 275 4.98 22.29 16.35
CA GLU A 275 5.46 22.52 14.99
C GLU A 275 4.32 22.93 14.05
N LEU A 276 3.11 22.41 14.25
CA LEU A 276 1.93 22.85 13.51
C LEU A 276 1.52 24.29 13.84
N CYS A 277 1.50 24.68 15.14
CA CYS A 277 1.13 26.04 15.54
C CYS A 277 2.12 27.11 15.02
N LEU A 278 3.42 26.82 15.03
CA LEU A 278 4.44 27.77 14.54
C LEU A 278 4.31 28.11 13.05
N HIS A 279 3.58 27.30 12.28
CA HIS A 279 3.35 27.54 10.86
C HIS A 279 1.97 28.12 10.54
N GLY A 280 1.11 28.31 11.56
CA GLY A 280 -0.21 28.92 11.40
C GLY A 280 -0.18 30.45 11.31
N ASP A 281 0.87 31.10 11.81
CA ASP A 281 0.97 32.57 11.90
C ASP A 281 1.57 33.24 10.64
N ASP A 282 2.04 32.46 9.66
CA ASP A 282 2.67 32.97 8.42
C ASP A 282 1.67 33.18 7.25
N GLN A 283 0.36 33.19 7.49
CA GLN A 283 -0.64 33.37 6.43
C GLN A 283 -1.02 34.82 6.09
N ASP A 284 -0.42 35.84 6.73
CA ASP A 284 -0.70 37.26 6.42
C ASP A 284 0.54 38.06 5.95
N VAL A 285 1.22 37.58 4.91
CA VAL A 285 2.07 38.48 4.10
C VAL A 285 1.79 38.27 2.62
N GLU A 286 0.89 39.10 2.11
CA GLU A 286 0.72 39.35 0.67
C GLU A 286 2.08 39.61 0.02
N THR A 287 2.41 38.77 -0.96
CA THR A 287 3.45 39.03 -1.95
C THR A 287 3.13 40.32 -2.71
N ASN A 288 3.74 41.43 -2.29
CA ASN A 288 3.95 42.57 -3.17
C ASN A 288 5.28 42.38 -3.91
N VAL A 289 5.15 42.19 -5.21
CA VAL A 289 6.23 42.21 -6.19
C VAL A 289 6.84 43.61 -6.22
N GLY A 290 8.15 43.71 -5.96
CA GLY A 290 8.88 44.97 -5.97
C GLY A 290 10.35 44.76 -6.34
N VAL A 291 10.60 44.72 -7.65
CA VAL A 291 11.76 45.24 -8.40
C VAL A 291 13.19 44.90 -7.91
N LEU A 292 13.92 44.23 -8.82
CA LEU A 292 15.37 44.06 -8.84
C LEU A 292 16.14 45.36 -8.56
N ASP A 293 17.15 45.29 -7.70
CA ASP A 293 18.37 46.08 -7.92
C ASP A 293 19.63 45.34 -7.47
N ASN A 294 20.62 45.37 -8.37
CA ASN A 294 21.95 44.77 -8.23
C ASN A 294 22.85 45.61 -7.32
N SER A 295 23.62 44.98 -6.43
CA SER A 295 25.11 45.05 -6.41
C SER A 295 25.74 44.42 -5.15
N PRO A 296 27.03 44.02 -5.20
CA PRO A 296 27.63 43.06 -4.28
C PRO A 296 28.59 43.69 -3.25
N SER A 297 28.71 43.09 -2.05
CA SER A 297 29.88 43.18 -1.14
C SER A 297 29.64 42.24 0.06
N SER A 298 30.38 41.15 0.27
CA SER A 298 31.76 41.01 0.75
C SER A 298 31.91 41.13 2.28
N ILE A 299 32.40 40.03 2.89
CA ILE A 299 33.35 39.98 4.03
C ILE A 299 32.82 39.75 5.48
N ASN A 300 33.33 38.62 6.04
CA ASN A 300 33.70 38.26 7.43
C ASN A 300 32.61 38.11 8.51
N ALA A 301 32.47 36.95 9.17
CA ALA A 301 33.36 36.21 10.10
C ALA A 301 33.15 36.60 11.58
N SER A 302 33.11 35.56 12.40
CA SER A 302 33.29 35.48 13.85
C SER A 302 32.16 35.92 14.81
N ASP A 303 31.76 34.92 15.60
CA ASP A 303 31.86 34.90 17.08
C ASP A 303 30.61 35.01 17.95
N LYS A 304 30.57 34.01 18.84
CA LYS A 304 30.13 33.98 20.25
C LYS A 304 28.68 33.66 20.57
N GLN A 305 28.54 32.45 21.13
CA GLN A 305 27.99 32.17 22.46
C GLN A 305 27.07 33.26 23.02
N ASN A 306 25.81 32.92 23.25
CA ASN A 306 25.24 33.16 24.57
C ASN A 306 24.03 32.26 24.88
N SER A 307 24.13 31.69 26.07
CA SER A 307 23.08 31.08 26.88
C SER A 307 21.90 32.02 27.11
N VAL A 308 20.67 31.49 27.07
CA VAL A 308 19.49 32.12 27.69
C VAL A 308 18.74 31.00 28.42
N ARG A 309 19.00 30.84 29.72
CA ARG A 309 18.25 31.39 30.87
C ARG A 309 16.78 31.00 30.88
N VAL A 310 16.49 30.06 31.77
CA VAL A 310 15.17 29.75 32.33
C VAL A 310 14.62 31.02 33.00
N MET A 311 13.42 31.43 32.63
CA MET A 311 12.60 32.31 33.44
C MET A 311 11.31 31.59 33.78
N GLU A 312 11.17 31.28 35.07
CA GLU A 312 9.88 31.10 35.71
C GLU A 312 9.20 32.48 35.79
N ASN A 313 7.92 32.55 35.40
CA ASN A 313 7.04 33.60 35.87
C ASN A 313 5.64 33.03 36.05
N GLU A 314 5.15 33.13 37.28
CA GLU A 314 3.82 32.76 37.72
C GLU A 314 2.76 33.81 37.34
N LYS A 315 1.53 33.30 37.18
CA LYS A 315 0.21 33.92 37.40
C LYS A 315 -0.33 34.91 36.35
N GLY A 316 -1.15 34.35 35.47
CA GLY A 316 -2.33 35.00 34.88
C GLY A 316 -3.53 34.07 35.03
N LEU A 317 -4.53 34.50 35.81
CA LEU A 317 -5.72 33.77 36.18
C LEU A 317 -6.76 33.85 35.04
N CYS A 318 -7.20 32.70 34.48
CA CYS A 318 -8.41 32.63 33.66
C CYS A 318 -9.23 31.43 34.12
N ASN A 319 -10.32 31.70 34.84
CA ASN A 319 -11.33 30.74 35.23
C ASN A 319 -12.10 30.25 34.00
N GLY A 320 -11.90 28.99 33.63
CA GLY A 320 -12.80 28.22 32.78
C GLY A 320 -12.95 26.84 33.42
N LYS A 321 -14.14 26.53 33.93
CA LYS A 321 -14.46 25.27 34.58
C LYS A 321 -14.20 24.11 33.61
N ALA A 322 -13.20 23.27 33.91
CA ALA A 322 -13.07 21.97 33.31
C ALA A 322 -14.07 21.04 34.02
N ASN A 323 -15.11 20.62 33.30
CA ASN A 323 -15.87 19.45 33.70
C ASN A 323 -14.98 18.23 33.45
N ASP A 324 -14.62 17.60 34.56
CA ASP A 324 -14.09 16.26 34.66
C ASP A 324 -15.21 15.28 34.31
N ASP A 325 -15.35 14.96 33.02
CA ASP A 325 -16.10 13.80 32.57
C ASP A 325 -15.09 12.79 32.05
N GLY A 326 -14.85 11.78 32.88
CA GLY A 326 -13.96 10.67 32.60
C GLY A 326 -14.34 9.94 31.32
N LEU A 327 -13.53 10.12 30.27
CA LEU A 327 -13.56 9.26 29.10
C LEU A 327 -12.64 8.06 29.32
N SER A 328 -13.04 7.20 30.25
CA SER A 328 -12.62 5.80 30.27
C SER A 328 -13.37 5.06 29.16
N SER A 329 -13.02 5.35 27.90
CA SER A 329 -13.26 4.40 26.82
C SER A 329 -11.99 3.55 26.70
N GLY A 330 -11.84 2.64 27.67
CA GLY A 330 -11.01 1.48 27.44
C GLY A 330 -11.66 0.73 26.29
N SER A 331 -11.08 0.84 25.09
CA SER A 331 -11.24 -0.23 24.12
C SER A 331 -10.73 -1.47 24.82
N GLU A 332 -11.63 -2.33 25.28
CA GLU A 332 -11.31 -3.71 25.56
C GLU A 332 -10.49 -4.18 24.34
N LEU A 333 -9.21 -4.49 24.59
CA LEU A 333 -8.36 -5.16 23.62
C LEU A 333 -9.08 -6.48 23.34
N LYS A 334 -9.94 -6.51 22.32
CA LYS A 334 -10.30 -7.78 21.70
C LYS A 334 -8.97 -8.36 21.27
N GLU A 335 -8.58 -9.44 21.93
CA GLU A 335 -7.40 -10.21 21.58
C GLU A 335 -7.52 -10.51 20.08
N GLY A 336 -6.65 -9.89 19.27
CA GLY A 336 -6.69 -10.02 17.82
C GLY A 336 -6.58 -11.48 17.43
N ASP A 337 -7.11 -11.86 16.26
CA ASP A 337 -7.01 -13.24 15.80
C ASP A 337 -5.53 -13.63 15.70
N SER A 338 -5.21 -14.86 16.09
CA SER A 338 -3.88 -15.45 15.92
C SER A 338 -3.37 -15.31 14.49
N LEU A 339 -4.27 -15.27 13.50
CA LEU A 339 -3.96 -15.13 12.08
C LEU A 339 -3.91 -13.68 11.56
N ASP A 340 -4.29 -12.68 12.36
CA ASP A 340 -4.26 -11.27 11.95
C ASP A 340 -2.82 -10.82 11.68
N GLY A 341 -2.55 -10.29 10.48
CA GLY A 341 -1.20 -9.90 10.07
C GLY A 341 -1.05 -8.41 9.81
N ALA A 342 -1.84 -7.85 8.88
CA ALA A 342 -1.69 -6.47 8.44
C ALA A 342 -3.02 -5.75 8.26
N LEU A 343 -3.08 -4.49 8.66
CA LEU A 343 -4.19 -3.57 8.43
C LEU A 343 -4.01 -2.90 7.07
N TRP A 344 -5.03 -3.00 6.22
CA TRP A 344 -5.11 -2.36 4.92
C TRP A 344 -6.15 -1.26 4.93
N ASP A 345 -5.81 -0.15 4.27
CA ASP A 345 -6.76 0.87 3.86
C ASP A 345 -6.65 1.03 2.35
N ILE A 346 -7.76 0.79 1.64
CA ILE A 346 -7.85 0.99 0.19
C ILE A 346 -8.93 2.04 -0.08
N PHE A 347 -8.56 3.10 -0.81
CA PHE A 347 -9.43 4.22 -1.14
C PHE A 347 -10.09 3.99 -2.51
N ARG A 348 -11.33 4.48 -2.64
CA ARG A 348 -12.11 4.32 -3.87
C ARG A 348 -11.51 5.19 -4.97
N ARG A 349 -11.53 4.69 -6.20
CA ARG A 349 -11.02 5.43 -7.37
C ARG A 349 -11.74 6.77 -7.57
N GLU A 350 -13.03 6.82 -7.25
CA GLU A 350 -13.85 8.04 -7.31
C GLU A 350 -13.49 9.12 -6.27
N ASP A 351 -12.86 8.73 -5.16
CA ASP A 351 -12.48 9.65 -4.09
C ASP A 351 -11.10 10.30 -4.32
N VAL A 352 -10.33 9.83 -5.31
CA VAL A 352 -8.92 10.19 -5.54
C VAL A 352 -8.70 11.70 -5.63
N SER A 353 -9.48 12.40 -6.46
CA SER A 353 -9.29 13.86 -6.65
C SER A 353 -9.48 14.64 -5.34
N LYS A 354 -10.54 14.31 -4.57
CA LYS A 354 -10.82 14.96 -3.28
C LYS A 354 -9.79 14.57 -2.22
N LEU A 355 -9.31 13.33 -2.24
CA LEU A 355 -8.24 12.86 -1.36
C LEU A 355 -6.95 13.64 -1.61
N GLU A 356 -6.58 13.88 -2.87
CA GLU A 356 -5.41 14.70 -3.21
C GLU A 356 -5.53 16.15 -2.72
N GLU A 357 -6.71 16.76 -2.87
CA GLU A 357 -6.98 18.11 -2.35
C GLU A 357 -6.84 18.17 -0.83
N TYR A 358 -7.42 17.20 -0.12
CA TYR A 358 -7.26 17.06 1.33
C TYR A 358 -5.79 16.94 1.73
N LEU A 359 -5.04 16.04 1.08
CA LEU A 359 -3.61 15.85 1.39
C LEU A 359 -2.78 17.10 1.10
N LYS A 360 -3.07 17.85 0.02
CA LYS A 360 -2.43 19.15 -0.28
C LYS A 360 -2.73 20.20 0.78
N LYS A 361 -3.92 20.18 1.39
CA LYS A 361 -4.29 21.11 2.46
C LYS A 361 -3.63 20.73 3.80
N HIS A 362 -3.52 19.44 4.09
CA HIS A 362 -3.11 18.92 5.41
C HIS A 362 -1.67 18.41 5.46
N PHE A 363 -0.86 18.57 4.41
CA PHE A 363 0.47 17.93 4.32
C PHE A 363 1.44 18.24 5.48
N ARG A 364 1.30 19.40 6.12
CA ARG A 364 2.14 19.80 7.25
C ARG A 364 1.92 18.93 8.50
N GLU A 365 0.82 18.18 8.57
CA GLU A 365 0.56 17.19 9.62
C GLU A 365 1.42 15.92 9.48
N PHE A 366 2.02 15.70 8.31
CA PHE A 366 2.72 14.46 7.97
C PHE A 366 4.24 14.60 8.03
N ARG A 367 4.91 13.47 8.27
CA ARG A 367 6.37 13.37 8.38
C ARG A 367 6.93 12.33 7.41
N HIS A 368 8.17 12.54 6.99
CA HIS A 368 8.88 11.59 6.13
C HIS A 368 10.35 11.46 6.52
N VAL A 369 11.29 11.71 5.59
CA VAL A 369 12.73 11.50 5.81
C VAL A 369 13.19 12.25 7.07
N HIS A 370 14.00 11.58 7.89
CA HIS A 370 14.48 12.06 9.19
C HIS A 370 13.36 12.39 10.20
N CYS A 371 12.18 11.80 10.03
CA CYS A 371 10.99 12.08 10.82
C CYS A 371 10.62 13.59 10.85
N SER A 372 10.98 14.31 9.78
CA SER A 372 10.76 15.75 9.67
C SER A 372 9.39 16.06 9.03
N PRO A 373 8.72 17.16 9.43
CA PRO A 373 7.47 17.59 8.80
C PRO A 373 7.66 17.84 7.31
N LEU A 374 6.66 17.51 6.51
CA LEU A 374 6.66 17.82 5.08
C LEU A 374 6.59 19.34 4.87
N LYS A 375 7.49 19.85 4.03
CA LYS A 375 7.57 21.29 3.67
C LYS A 375 6.90 21.61 2.34
N GLN A 376 6.82 20.62 1.46
CA GLN A 376 6.21 20.73 0.14
C GLN A 376 5.74 19.34 -0.30
N VAL A 377 4.85 19.32 -1.29
CA VAL A 377 4.32 18.12 -1.92
C VAL A 377 4.30 18.37 -3.43
N ILE A 378 4.95 17.50 -4.20
CA ILE A 378 4.90 17.55 -5.66
C ILE A 378 3.62 16.87 -6.11
N HIS A 379 3.40 15.63 -5.65
CA HIS A 379 2.19 14.88 -5.89
C HIS A 379 1.73 14.13 -4.63
N PRO A 380 0.50 14.35 -4.12
CA PRO A 380 0.10 13.84 -2.82
C PRO A 380 0.12 12.31 -2.67
N ILE A 381 -0.15 11.58 -3.75
CA ILE A 381 -0.14 10.12 -3.74
C ILE A 381 1.20 9.57 -4.25
N HIS A 382 1.66 10.02 -5.42
CA HIS A 382 2.88 9.50 -6.05
C HIS A 382 4.18 9.84 -5.32
N ASP A 383 4.22 10.88 -4.48
CA ASP A 383 5.39 11.15 -3.61
C ASP A 383 5.59 10.05 -2.57
N GLN A 384 4.55 9.25 -2.27
CA GLN A 384 4.54 8.17 -1.26
C GLN A 384 4.98 8.63 0.13
N THR A 385 4.61 9.86 0.50
CA THR A 385 5.04 10.50 1.76
C THR A 385 4.02 10.42 2.89
N PHE A 386 2.78 10.02 2.60
CA PHE A 386 1.66 10.08 3.54
C PHE A 386 1.33 8.72 4.14
N TYR A 387 0.83 8.71 5.37
CA TYR A 387 0.13 7.58 5.98
C TYR A 387 -0.96 8.13 6.88
N LEU A 388 -2.22 7.77 6.60
CA LEU A 388 -3.37 8.23 7.35
C LEU A 388 -3.60 7.30 8.54
N THR A 389 -3.30 7.77 9.75
CA THR A 389 -3.62 7.07 11.00
C THR A 389 -5.13 6.99 11.21
N LEU A 390 -5.57 6.29 12.26
CA LEU A 390 -6.99 6.27 12.63
C LEU A 390 -7.57 7.69 12.77
N GLU A 391 -6.82 8.60 13.39
CA GLU A 391 -7.22 9.99 13.58
C GLU A 391 -7.26 10.78 12.26
N HIS A 392 -6.28 10.59 11.37
CA HIS A 392 -6.33 11.21 10.04
C HIS A 392 -7.54 10.74 9.23
N LYS A 393 -7.85 9.43 9.26
CA LYS A 393 -9.03 8.88 8.56
C LYS A 393 -10.35 9.41 9.14
N ARG A 394 -10.43 9.59 10.47
CA ARG A 394 -11.59 10.21 11.13
C ARG A 394 -11.82 11.63 10.61
N LYS A 395 -10.78 12.47 10.62
CA LYS A 395 -10.85 13.84 10.08
C LYS A 395 -11.21 13.87 8.59
N LEU A 396 -10.60 13.00 7.79
CA LEU A 396 -10.89 12.87 6.35
C LEU A 396 -12.37 12.55 6.10
N LYS A 397 -12.97 11.65 6.90
CA LYS A 397 -14.40 11.34 6.81
C LYS A 397 -15.27 12.54 7.20
N GLU A 398 -14.90 13.27 8.26
CA GLU A 398 -15.65 14.45 8.72
C GLU A 398 -15.58 15.62 7.73
N GLU A 399 -14.41 15.89 7.15
CA GLU A 399 -14.20 17.04 6.26
C GLU A 399 -14.62 16.77 4.82
N CYS A 400 -14.44 15.54 4.33
CA CYS A 400 -14.61 15.21 2.91
C CYS A 400 -15.64 14.11 2.64
N GLY A 401 -16.17 13.45 3.67
CA GLY A 401 -17.03 12.26 3.51
C GLY A 401 -16.28 11.03 2.98
N ILE A 402 -14.95 11.08 2.91
CA ILE A 402 -14.14 9.99 2.35
C ILE A 402 -13.84 8.98 3.46
N GLU A 403 -14.14 7.73 3.16
CA GLU A 403 -13.83 6.59 4.01
C GLU A 403 -13.16 5.53 3.14
N PRO A 404 -12.02 4.94 3.53
CA PRO A 404 -11.44 3.81 2.81
C PRO A 404 -12.13 2.49 3.19
N TRP A 405 -11.98 1.48 2.34
CA TRP A 405 -12.16 0.10 2.78
C TRP A 405 -11.01 -0.28 3.72
N THR A 406 -11.32 -0.40 5.01
CA THR A 406 -10.41 -0.77 6.10
C THR A 406 -10.64 -2.23 6.50
N PHE A 407 -9.64 -3.09 6.41
CA PHE A 407 -9.75 -4.49 6.84
C PHE A 407 -8.39 -5.08 7.27
N ILE A 408 -8.44 -6.15 8.06
CA ILE A 408 -7.26 -6.92 8.43
C ILE A 408 -7.06 -8.05 7.41
N GLN A 409 -5.86 -8.12 6.82
CA GLN A 409 -5.37 -9.24 6.02
C GLN A 409 -4.85 -10.32 6.99
N LYS A 410 -5.45 -11.50 6.90
CA LYS A 410 -5.05 -12.68 7.67
C LYS A 410 -4.02 -13.52 6.93
N LEU A 411 -3.28 -14.35 7.67
CA LEU A 411 -2.36 -15.32 7.07
C LEU A 411 -3.10 -16.14 6.01
N GLY A 412 -2.56 -16.16 4.79
CA GLY A 412 -3.17 -16.84 3.64
C GLY A 412 -4.25 -16.05 2.90
N ASP A 413 -4.55 -14.81 3.27
CA ASP A 413 -5.38 -13.93 2.44
C ASP A 413 -4.59 -13.38 1.24
N ALA A 414 -5.18 -13.49 0.05
CA ALA A 414 -4.78 -12.80 -1.17
C ALA A 414 -5.66 -11.55 -1.36
N VAL A 415 -5.06 -10.37 -1.28
CA VAL A 415 -5.72 -9.08 -1.48
C VAL A 415 -5.50 -8.62 -2.92
N PHE A 416 -6.58 -8.45 -3.68
CA PHE A 416 -6.56 -7.91 -5.02
C PHE A 416 -6.82 -6.40 -4.97
N ILE A 417 -5.94 -5.62 -5.59
CA ILE A 417 -5.99 -4.16 -5.65
C ILE A 417 -6.16 -3.74 -7.12
N PRO A 418 -7.30 -3.14 -7.50
CA PRO A 418 -7.48 -2.61 -8.84
C PRO A 418 -6.52 -1.45 -9.11
N ALA A 419 -6.03 -1.33 -10.36
CA ALA A 419 -5.24 -0.18 -10.76
C ALA A 419 -5.97 1.14 -10.43
N GLY A 420 -5.26 2.17 -9.98
CA GLY A 420 -5.88 3.47 -9.68
C GLY A 420 -6.52 3.60 -8.30
N CYS A 421 -6.55 2.55 -7.47
CA CYS A 421 -6.99 2.63 -6.08
C CYS A 421 -5.82 2.97 -5.15
N PRO A 422 -5.80 4.16 -4.50
CA PRO A 422 -4.77 4.48 -3.52
C PRO A 422 -4.88 3.57 -2.31
N HIS A 423 -3.77 3.14 -1.75
CA HIS A 423 -3.79 2.27 -0.59
C HIS A 423 -2.53 2.41 0.28
N GLN A 424 -2.67 1.99 1.54
CA GLN A 424 -1.63 2.00 2.55
C GLN A 424 -1.73 0.77 3.45
N VAL A 425 -0.63 0.41 4.10
CA VAL A 425 -0.55 -0.80 4.94
C VAL A 425 0.24 -0.54 6.22
N ARG A 426 -0.33 -0.99 7.34
CA ARG A 426 0.38 -1.18 8.61
C ARG A 426 0.42 -2.65 8.98
N ASN A 427 1.57 -3.12 9.44
CA ASN A 427 1.70 -4.47 9.96
C ASN A 427 1.34 -4.52 11.45
N LEU A 428 0.37 -5.36 11.82
CA LEU A 428 -0.01 -5.66 13.20
C LEU A 428 0.92 -6.69 13.84
N LYS A 429 1.47 -7.57 13.00
CA LYS A 429 2.56 -8.51 13.31
C LYS A 429 3.63 -8.36 12.25
N SER A 430 4.86 -8.77 12.53
CA SER A 430 5.88 -8.87 11.47
C SER A 430 5.33 -9.73 10.33
N CYS A 431 5.42 -9.28 9.08
CA CYS A 431 4.78 -9.93 7.92
C CYS A 431 5.79 -10.19 6.79
N ILE A 432 5.65 -11.35 6.14
CA ILE A 432 6.20 -11.59 4.80
C ILE A 432 5.00 -11.65 3.86
N LYS A 433 4.99 -10.76 2.87
CA LYS A 433 4.01 -10.76 1.79
C LYS A 433 4.70 -10.94 0.45
N VAL A 434 4.01 -11.53 -0.51
CA VAL A 434 4.45 -11.61 -1.89
C VAL A 434 3.36 -10.99 -2.76
N GLY A 435 3.73 -10.00 -3.56
CA GLY A 435 2.85 -9.34 -4.51
C GLY A 435 3.16 -9.73 -5.95
N LEU A 436 2.17 -9.70 -6.82
CA LEU A 436 2.32 -9.81 -8.27
C LEU A 436 1.48 -8.73 -8.96
N ASP A 437 2.10 -8.07 -9.93
CA ASP A 437 1.44 -7.09 -10.78
C ASP A 437 0.85 -7.80 -12.01
N PHE A 438 -0.34 -7.40 -12.45
CA PHE A 438 -0.95 -7.87 -13.70
C PHE A 438 -1.73 -6.74 -14.39
N VAL A 439 -2.12 -6.92 -15.65
CA VAL A 439 -2.96 -5.93 -16.36
C VAL A 439 -4.22 -6.61 -16.83
N SER A 440 -5.37 -6.22 -16.29
CA SER A 440 -6.67 -6.75 -16.69
C SER A 440 -7.32 -5.92 -17.81
N PRO A 441 -8.22 -6.50 -18.63
CA PRO A 441 -8.96 -5.74 -19.63
C PRO A 441 -9.83 -4.63 -19.03
N GLU A 442 -10.42 -4.86 -17.85
CA GLU A 442 -11.32 -3.94 -17.16
C GLU A 442 -10.60 -2.65 -16.72
N ASN A 443 -9.34 -2.77 -16.29
CA ASN A 443 -8.58 -1.66 -15.72
C ASN A 443 -7.50 -1.10 -16.66
N VAL A 444 -7.35 -1.63 -17.88
CA VAL A 444 -6.32 -1.17 -18.84
C VAL A 444 -6.43 0.32 -19.19
N GLY A 445 -7.65 0.86 -19.23
CA GLY A 445 -7.89 2.28 -19.45
C GLY A 445 -7.36 3.15 -18.31
N GLU A 446 -7.49 2.67 -17.07
CA GLU A 446 -6.95 3.34 -15.88
C GLU A 446 -5.43 3.24 -15.82
N CYS A 447 -4.86 2.07 -16.16
CA CYS A 447 -3.42 1.88 -16.29
C CYS A 447 -2.81 2.89 -17.29
N PHE A 448 -3.52 3.16 -18.40
CA PHE A 448 -3.14 4.19 -19.37
C PHE A 448 -3.18 5.59 -18.75
N ARG A 449 -4.28 5.95 -18.09
CA ARG A 449 -4.46 7.26 -17.44
C ARG A 449 -3.31 7.54 -16.46
N LEU A 450 -3.02 6.59 -15.59
CA LEU A 450 -1.92 6.66 -14.63
C LEU A 450 -0.57 6.77 -15.33
N THR A 451 -0.31 5.98 -16.37
CA THR A 451 0.94 6.09 -17.15
C THR A 451 1.17 7.50 -17.70
N GLU A 452 0.12 8.18 -18.18
CA GLU A 452 0.25 9.57 -18.64
C GLU A 452 0.40 10.58 -17.48
N GLU A 453 -0.15 10.27 -16.30
CA GLU A 453 0.04 11.04 -15.07
C GLU A 453 1.48 10.97 -14.54
N PHE A 454 2.04 9.76 -14.45
CA PHE A 454 3.45 9.54 -14.06
C PHE A 454 4.44 10.24 -15.00
N ARG A 455 4.11 10.35 -16.30
CA ARG A 455 4.94 11.10 -17.28
C ARG A 455 4.96 12.61 -17.06
N LYS A 456 3.95 13.16 -16.38
CA LYS A 456 3.91 14.60 -16.03
C LYS A 456 4.72 14.91 -14.78
N LEU A 457 5.12 13.90 -14.01
CA LEU A 457 5.99 14.10 -12.86
C LEU A 457 7.38 14.57 -13.31
N PRO A 458 8.11 15.31 -12.45
CA PRO A 458 9.47 15.74 -12.77
C PRO A 458 10.37 14.56 -13.18
N ILE A 459 11.31 14.77 -14.10
CA ILE A 459 12.18 13.72 -14.64
C ILE A 459 12.93 12.93 -13.54
N ASN A 460 13.28 13.61 -12.45
CA ASN A 460 14.00 13.02 -11.32
C ASN A 460 13.07 12.46 -10.23
N HIS A 461 11.76 12.46 -10.45
CA HIS A 461 10.78 11.91 -9.52
C HIS A 461 10.91 10.38 -9.46
N ILE A 462 10.81 9.80 -8.26
CA ILE A 462 11.05 8.36 -8.03
C ILE A 462 10.12 7.51 -8.91
N SER A 463 8.85 7.91 -8.99
CA SER A 463 7.81 7.19 -9.73
C SER A 463 7.79 7.47 -11.24
N ALA A 464 8.57 8.42 -11.75
CA ALA A 464 8.64 8.70 -13.20
C ALA A 464 9.42 7.63 -14.00
N LYS A 465 10.05 6.68 -13.31
CA LYS A 465 10.84 5.60 -13.91
C LYS A 465 10.01 4.42 -14.38
N ASP A 466 8.80 4.25 -13.85
CA ASP A 466 7.95 3.12 -14.19
C ASP A 466 7.22 3.35 -15.53
N LYS A 467 7.30 2.38 -16.43
CA LYS A 467 6.79 2.44 -17.80
C LYS A 467 6.18 1.11 -18.15
N LEU A 468 4.96 0.88 -17.66
CA LEU A 468 4.17 -0.35 -17.82
C LEU A 468 3.88 -0.76 -19.29
N GLU A 469 4.42 -0.08 -20.31
CA GLU A 469 4.23 -0.34 -21.76
C GLU A 469 2.78 -0.73 -22.18
N VAL A 470 1.77 -0.25 -21.44
CA VAL A 470 0.36 -0.69 -21.52
C VAL A 470 -0.17 -0.67 -22.95
N LYS A 471 0.17 0.39 -23.71
CA LYS A 471 -0.20 0.54 -25.12
C LYS A 471 0.22 -0.66 -25.97
N LYS A 472 1.44 -1.19 -25.76
CA LYS A 472 1.92 -2.37 -26.48
C LYS A 472 1.17 -3.61 -26.03
N MET A 473 1.02 -3.82 -24.72
CA MET A 473 0.29 -4.95 -24.15
C MET A 473 -1.12 -5.05 -24.75
N THR A 474 -1.86 -3.94 -24.81
CA THR A 474 -3.20 -3.90 -25.40
C THR A 474 -3.20 -4.29 -26.88
N ILE A 475 -2.27 -3.75 -27.68
CA ILE A 475 -2.19 -4.06 -29.11
C ILE A 475 -1.90 -5.55 -29.34
N TYR A 476 -0.94 -6.11 -28.61
CA TYR A 476 -0.60 -7.52 -28.73
C TYR A 476 -1.73 -8.44 -28.21
N ALA A 477 -2.42 -8.05 -27.14
CA ALA A 477 -3.59 -8.76 -26.65
C ALA A 477 -4.71 -8.80 -27.70
N MET A 478 -5.00 -7.67 -28.35
CA MET A 478 -5.98 -7.62 -29.45
C MET A 478 -5.57 -8.50 -30.63
N PHE A 479 -4.28 -8.46 -31.01
CA PHE A 479 -3.77 -9.30 -32.09
C PHE A 479 -3.90 -10.80 -31.78
N ASP A 480 -3.57 -11.21 -30.55
CA ASP A 480 -3.71 -12.59 -30.07
C ASP A 480 -5.17 -13.07 -30.16
N VAL A 481 -6.12 -12.25 -29.70
CA VAL A 481 -7.56 -12.57 -29.73
C VAL A 481 -8.08 -12.69 -31.17
N ILE A 482 -7.81 -11.69 -32.03
CA ILE A 482 -8.25 -11.70 -33.44
C ILE A 482 -7.71 -12.95 -34.15
N THR A 483 -6.41 -13.22 -34.01
CA THR A 483 -5.77 -14.39 -34.65
C THR A 483 -6.37 -15.72 -34.17
N LYS A 484 -6.80 -15.80 -32.91
CA LYS A 484 -7.46 -17.00 -32.36
C LYS A 484 -8.88 -17.15 -32.89
N LEU A 485 -9.64 -16.06 -32.96
CA LEU A 485 -11.02 -16.06 -33.47
C LEU A 485 -11.07 -16.34 -34.97
N GLU A 486 -10.11 -15.84 -35.77
CA GLU A 486 -10.01 -16.16 -37.20
C GLU A 486 -9.69 -17.65 -37.48
N LYS A 487 -9.14 -18.36 -36.49
CA LYS A 487 -8.79 -19.79 -36.59
C LYS A 487 -9.85 -20.73 -36.01
N ALA A 488 -10.74 -20.21 -35.16
CA ALA A 488 -11.83 -20.95 -34.55
C ALA A 488 -12.98 -21.11 -35.53
#